data_AF-A0A2M7AJD8-F1
#
_entry.id   AF-A0A2M7AJD8-F1
#
_cell.length_a   1.000
_cell.length_b   1.000
_cell.length_c   1.000
_cell.angle_alpha   90.00
_cell.angle_beta   90.00
_cell.angle_gamma   90.00
#
_symmetry.space_group_name_H-M   'P 1'
#
loop_
_entity.id
_entity.type
_entity.pdbx_description
1 polymer ?
#
loop_
_entity_poly.entity_id
_entity_poly.type
_entity_poly.pdbx_seq_one_letter_code
_entity_poly.pdbx_strand_id
1 'polypeptide(L)'
;MSAKTETSFLTHDLDLAATLLTCGLRLLDVTRSNGGGRAQFEFEDVDQCEAVRRRFVCGELEANAFDLLRNLRGLKYRLHQI
;
A
#
# COMPACT_ATOMS: atom_id res chain seq x y z
N MET A 1 -24.08 -18.30 3.30
CA MET A 1 -23.20 -17.83 2.20
C MET A 1 -22.27 -16.79 2.80
N SER A 2 -21.00 -17.13 3.03
CA SER A 2 -20.03 -16.20 3.61
C SER A 2 -19.78 -15.06 2.64
N ALA A 3 -20.09 -13.82 3.06
CA ALA A 3 -19.50 -12.65 2.46
C ALA A 3 -17.97 -12.81 2.63
N LYS A 4 -17.25 -12.99 1.52
CA LYS A 4 -15.80 -12.82 1.54
C LYS A 4 -15.58 -11.33 1.79
N THR A 5 -15.35 -10.96 3.03
CA THR A 5 -14.80 -9.66 3.35
C THR A 5 -13.46 -9.59 2.64
N GLU A 6 -13.39 -8.83 1.57
CA GLU A 6 -12.18 -8.70 0.77
C GLU A 6 -11.20 -7.86 1.60
N THR A 7 -10.30 -8.53 2.33
CA THR A 7 -9.29 -7.92 3.20
C THR A 7 -8.10 -7.37 2.44
N SER A 8 -8.25 -7.16 1.13
CA SER A 8 -7.19 -6.65 0.27
C SER A 8 -7.52 -5.25 -0.21
N PHE A 9 -6.54 -4.35 -0.12
CA PHE A 9 -6.65 -2.96 -0.54
C PHE A 9 -5.71 -2.70 -1.72
N LEU A 10 -6.22 -2.02 -2.74
CA LEU A 10 -5.49 -1.73 -3.97
C LEU A 10 -5.28 -0.23 -4.11
N THR A 11 -4.03 0.20 -4.36
CA THR A 11 -3.70 1.62 -4.57
C THR A 11 -2.85 1.85 -5.81
N HIS A 12 -3.11 2.98 -6.46
CA HIS A 12 -2.27 3.58 -7.51
C HIS A 12 -1.33 4.66 -6.97
N ASP A 13 -1.60 5.13 -5.76
CA ASP A 13 -0.78 6.13 -5.09
C ASP A 13 0.48 5.45 -4.55
N LEU A 14 1.61 5.83 -5.14
CA LEU A 14 2.90 5.26 -4.86
C LEU A 14 3.44 5.73 -3.49
N ASP A 15 3.10 6.94 -3.07
CA ASP A 15 3.53 7.50 -1.79
C ASP A 15 2.74 6.84 -0.66
N LEU A 16 1.43 6.62 -0.87
CA LEU A 16 0.63 5.78 0.01
C LEU A 16 1.21 4.37 0.09
N ALA A 17 1.47 3.71 -1.04
CA ALA A 17 2.03 2.35 -1.05
C ALA A 17 3.38 2.25 -0.31
N ALA A 18 4.28 3.22 -0.49
CA ALA A 18 5.55 3.27 0.22
C ALA A 18 5.36 3.50 1.72
N THR A 19 4.39 4.31 2.11
CA THR A 19 4.04 4.57 3.52
C THR A 19 3.49 3.30 4.17
N LEU A 20 2.55 2.61 3.52
CA LEU A 20 1.96 1.35 4.01
C LEU A 20 3.03 0.26 4.24
N LEU A 21 3.95 0.09 3.27
CA LEU A 21 5.11 -0.79 3.42
C LEU A 21 5.97 -0.42 4.63
N THR A 22 6.19 0.88 4.85
CA THR A 22 7.02 1.38 5.95
C THR A 22 6.34 1.17 7.30
N CYS A 23 5.01 1.25 7.35
CA CYS A 23 4.21 0.90 8.51
C CYS A 23 4.08 -0.62 8.75
N GLY A 24 4.74 -1.46 7.93
CA GLY A 24 4.78 -2.91 8.12
C GLY A 24 3.61 -3.67 7.51
N LEU A 25 2.77 -3.03 6.69
CA LEU A 25 1.69 -3.73 6.00
C LEU A 25 2.23 -4.64 4.91
N ARG A 26 1.61 -5.81 4.77
CA ARG A 26 2.06 -6.84 3.84
C ARG A 26 1.62 -6.50 2.42
N LEU A 27 2.60 -6.27 1.56
CA LEU A 27 2.40 -6.14 0.12
C LEU A 27 2.20 -7.52 -0.52
N LEU A 28 1.03 -7.75 -1.09
CA LEU A 28 0.66 -8.98 -1.79
C LEU A 28 1.20 -9.00 -3.21
N ASP A 29 0.94 -7.95 -3.98
CA ASP A 29 1.30 -7.89 -5.39
C ASP A 29 1.58 -6.47 -5.87
N VAL A 30 2.36 -6.38 -6.94
CA VAL A 30 2.63 -5.15 -7.68
C VAL A 30 2.40 -5.48 -9.15
N THR A 31 1.41 -4.83 -9.78
CA THR A 31 1.04 -5.10 -11.17
C THR A 31 1.09 -3.83 -12.00
N ARG A 32 1.42 -3.98 -13.29
CA ARG A 32 1.13 -2.94 -14.29
C ARG A 32 -0.24 -3.20 -14.88
N SER A 33 -1.08 -2.17 -14.89
CA SER A 33 -2.37 -2.16 -15.60
C SER A 33 -2.36 -1.03 -16.62
N ASN A 34 -3.16 -1.14 -17.68
CA ASN A 34 -3.31 -0.11 -18.71
C ASN A 34 -3.82 1.19 -18.06
N GLY A 35 -2.90 2.09 -17.70
CA GLY A 35 -3.17 3.32 -16.95
C GLY A 35 -2.26 3.58 -15.75
N GLY A 36 -1.45 2.61 -15.30
CA GLY A 36 -0.47 2.82 -14.22
C GLY A 36 -0.11 1.58 -13.42
N GLY A 37 0.88 1.74 -12.54
CA GLY A 37 1.26 0.76 -11.53
C GLY A 37 0.23 0.66 -10.41
N ARG A 38 0.04 -0.56 -9.88
CA ARG A 38 -0.83 -0.85 -8.75
C ARG A 38 -0.05 -1.63 -7.69
N ALA A 39 -0.29 -1.32 -6.43
CA ALA A 39 0.20 -2.09 -5.29
C ALA A 39 -1.00 -2.61 -4.48
N GLN A 40 -1.02 -3.91 -4.19
CA GLN A 40 -2.07 -4.58 -3.43
C GLN A 40 -1.56 -4.98 -2.06
N PHE A 41 -2.27 -4.61 -1.00
CA PHE A 41 -1.90 -4.87 0.39
C PHE A 41 -2.93 -5.75 1.08
N GLU A 42 -2.47 -6.56 2.02
CA GLU A 42 -3.31 -7.33 2.94
C GLU A 42 -3.53 -6.55 4.24
N PHE A 43 -4.78 -6.54 4.69
CA PHE A 43 -5.22 -6.02 5.98
C PHE A 43 -5.88 -7.14 6.78
N GLU A 44 -5.99 -6.96 8.09
CA GLU A 44 -6.68 -7.89 8.99
C GLU A 44 -8.20 -7.83 8.76
N ASP A 45 -8.73 -6.61 8.61
CA ASP A 45 -10.13 -6.34 8.34
C ASP A 45 -10.32 -4.98 7.62
N VAL A 46 -11.58 -4.66 7.30
CA VAL A 46 -11.97 -3.42 6.61
C VAL A 46 -11.75 -2.19 7.50
N ASP A 47 -11.92 -2.32 8.83
CA ASP A 47 -11.79 -1.22 9.76
C ASP A 47 -10.33 -0.78 9.89
N GLN A 48 -9.38 -1.73 9.88
CA GLN A 48 -7.95 -1.46 9.82
C GLN A 48 -7.58 -0.69 8.55
N CYS A 49 -8.14 -1.10 7.40
CA CYS A 49 -7.92 -0.41 6.12
C CYS A 49 -8.38 1.04 6.18
N GLU A 50 -9.62 1.29 6.62
CA GLU A 50 -10.17 2.65 6.72
C GLU A 50 -9.42 3.50 7.76
N ALA A 51 -9.02 2.94 8.89
CA ALA A 51 -8.22 3.63 9.90
C ALA A 51 -6.86 4.09 9.33
N VAL A 52 -6.17 3.23 8.59
CA VAL A 52 -4.88 3.56 7.97
C VAL A 52 -5.04 4.62 6.89
N ARG A 53 -6.07 4.51 6.02
CA ARG A 53 -6.33 5.53 4.99
C ARG A 53 -6.61 6.90 5.60
N ARG A 54 -7.43 6.95 6.66
CA ARG A 54 -7.72 8.19 7.37
C ARG A 54 -6.44 8.81 7.95
N ARG A 55 -5.63 8.00 8.64
CA ARG A 55 -4.36 8.47 9.22
C ARG A 55 -3.39 8.97 8.14
N PHE A 56 -3.33 8.33 6.97
CA PHE A 56 -2.52 8.82 5.86
C PHE A 56 -2.98 10.21 5.38
N VAL A 57 -4.28 10.36 5.10
CA VAL A 57 -4.86 11.63 4.62
C VAL A 57 -4.67 12.75 5.63
N CYS A 58 -4.74 12.44 6.93
CA CYS A 58 -4.52 13.39 8.01
C CYS A 58 -3.04 13.64 8.34
N GLY A 59 -2.09 12.92 7.71
CA GLY A 59 -0.65 13.05 7.99
C GLY A 59 -0.22 12.45 9.35
N GLU A 60 -0.99 11.52 9.89
CA GLU A 60 -0.79 10.88 11.22
C GLU A 60 -0.05 9.54 11.13
N LEU A 61 0.36 9.12 9.94
CA LEU A 61 1.23 7.96 9.75
C LEU A 61 2.68 8.39 9.89
N GLU A 62 3.27 8.06 11.03
CA GLU A 62 4.70 8.21 11.24
C GLU A 62 5.44 7.10 10.50
N ALA A 63 6.33 7.49 9.60
CA ALA A 63 7.20 6.60 8.84
C ALA A 63 8.64 7.09 8.97
N ASN A 64 9.58 6.16 9.19
CA ASN A 64 11.00 6.50 9.15
C ASN A 64 11.36 6.97 7.74
N ALA A 65 11.94 8.17 7.62
CA ALA A 65 12.22 8.79 6.31
C ALA A 65 13.16 7.94 5.43
N PHE A 66 14.14 7.25 6.02
CA PHE A 66 15.06 6.38 5.26
C PHE A 66 14.35 5.13 4.75
N ASP A 67 13.52 4.49 5.58
CA ASP A 67 12.75 3.33 5.18
C ASP A 67 11.71 3.69 4.11
N LEU A 68 11.06 4.85 4.24
CA LEU A 68 10.11 5.37 3.26
C LEU A 68 10.78 5.55 1.88
N LEU A 69 11.95 6.20 1.84
CA LEU A 69 12.69 6.39 0.59
C LEU A 69 13.15 5.06 -0.03
N ARG A 70 13.60 4.11 0.81
CA ARG A 70 13.99 2.76 0.35
C ARG A 70 12.80 2.03 -0.25
N ASN A 71 11.66 2.04 0.43
CA ASN A 71 10.42 1.37 -0.01
C ASN A 71 9.87 2.01 -1.29
N LEU A 72 9.88 3.34 -1.38
CA LEU A 72 9.48 4.06 -2.60
C LEU A 72 10.35 3.65 -3.80
N ARG A 73 11.68 3.61 -3.63
CA ARG A 73 12.61 3.19 -4.69
C ARG A 73 12.37 1.73 -5.10
N GLY A 74 12.16 0.84 -4.12
CA GLY A 74 11.87 -0.57 -4.37
C GLY A 74 10.58 -0.78 -5.16
N LEU A 75 9.51 -0.05 -4.81
CA LEU A 75 8.25 -0.08 -5.55
C LEU A 75 8.42 0.42 -6.98
N LYS A 76 9.10 1.56 -7.19
CA LYS A 76 9.39 2.07 -8.54
C LYS A 76 10.15 1.05 -9.37
N TYR A 77 11.17 0.42 -8.80
CA TYR A 77 11.97 -0.58 -9.50
C TYR A 77 11.11 -1.77 -9.93
N ARG A 78 10.33 -2.36 -9.03
CA ARG A 78 9.42 -3.48 -9.34
C ARG A 78 8.43 -3.10 -10.45
N LEU A 79 7.87 -1.90 -10.40
CA LEU A 79 6.96 -1.39 -11.43
C LEU A 79 7.63 -1.14 -12.79
N HIS A 80 8.95 -0.98 -12.87
CA HIS A 80 9.67 -0.82 -14.13
C HIS A 80 10.16 -2.15 -14.72
N GLN A 81 10.32 -3.19 -13.90
CA GLN A 81 10.72 -4.52 -14.34
C GLN A 81 9.59 -5.39 -14.88
N ILE A 82 8.34 -4.99 -14.64
CA ILE A 82 7.12 -5.60 -15.20
C ILE A 82 6.78 -4.91 -16.52
#